data_AF-A0A352C320-F1
#
_entry.id   AF-A0A352C320-F1
#
_cell.length_a   1.000
_cell.length_b   1.000
_cell.length_c   1.000
_cell.angle_alpha   90.00
_cell.angle_beta   90.00
_cell.angle_gamma   90.00
#
_symmetry.space_group_name_H-M   'P 1'
#
loop_
_entity.id
_entity.type
_entity.pdbx_description
1 polymer ?
#
loop_
_entity_poly.entity_id
_entity_poly.type
_entity_poly.pdbx_seq_one_letter_code
_entity_poly.pdbx_strand_id
1 'polypeptide(L)' 'SATETYVERPTWRPVTKFEKRGVGLGHEVFDLLYQRMDSHS' A
#
# COMPACT_ATOMS: atom_id res chain seq x y z
N SER A 1 7.50 18.61 8.18
CA SER A 1 7.81 17.21 7.81
C SER A 1 6.50 16.45 7.80
N ALA A 2 6.00 16.06 6.64
CA ALA A 2 4.79 15.24 6.55
C ALA A 2 5.17 13.81 6.91
N THR A 3 4.63 13.27 8.00
CA THR A 3 4.76 11.85 8.33
C THR A 3 3.93 11.05 7.33
N GLU A 4 4.60 10.48 6.34
CA GLU A 4 4.00 9.54 5.40
C GLU A 4 3.60 8.28 6.18
N THR A 5 2.29 8.07 6.33
CA THR A 5 1.74 6.95 7.08
C THR A 5 1.30 5.88 6.09
N TYR A 6 2.02 4.77 6.06
CA TYR A 6 1.70 3.60 5.25
C TYR A 6 1.29 2.44 6.17
N VAL A 7 0.56 1.47 5.62
CA VAL A 7 0.21 0.25 6.35
C VAL A 7 1.09 -0.91 5.92
N GLU A 8 1.26 -1.89 6.79
CA GLU A 8 1.88 -3.16 6.39
C GLU A 8 1.02 -3.86 5.34
N ARG A 9 1.67 -4.55 4.40
CA ARG A 9 0.97 -5.31 3.35
C ARG A 9 0.07 -6.37 4.00
N PRO A 10 -1.25 -6.34 3.76
CA PRO A 10 -2.16 -7.30 4.36
C PRO A 10 -2.00 -8.70 3.73
N THR A 11 -2.32 -9.75 4.50
CA THR A 11 -2.15 -11.15 4.09
C THR A 11 -3.00 -11.54 2.87
N TRP A 12 -4.14 -10.88 2.67
CA TRP A 12 -5.03 -11.12 1.53
C TRP A 12 -4.59 -10.41 0.24
N ARG A 13 -3.64 -9.47 0.28
CA ARG A 13 -3.15 -8.78 -0.92
C ARG A 13 -2.14 -9.67 -1.65
N PRO A 14 -2.48 -10.21 -2.84
CA PRO A 14 -1.54 -11.02 -3.61
C PRO A 14 -0.41 -10.15 -4.16
N VAL A 15 0.78 -10.75 -4.27
CA VAL A 15 1.94 -10.10 -4.88
C VAL A 15 1.78 -10.10 -6.40
N THR A 16 1.98 -8.95 -7.03
CA THR A 16 1.93 -8.80 -8.49
C THR A 16 3.29 -9.03 -9.15
N LYS A 17 3.31 -9.31 -10.47
CA LYS A 17 4.56 -9.40 -11.24
C LYS A 17 5.34 -8.09 -11.30
N PHE A 18 4.67 -6.95 -11.17
CA PHE A 18 5.29 -5.62 -11.19
C PHE A 18 6.08 -5.36 -9.92
N GLU A 19 5.54 -5.74 -8.76
CA GLU A 19 6.25 -5.67 -7.47
C GLU A 19 7.50 -6.54 -7.48
N LYS A 20 7.41 -7.79 -7.96
CA LYS A 20 8.56 -8.70 -8.06
C LYS A 20 9.70 -8.10 -8.91
N ARG A 21 9.35 -7.49 -10.05
CA ARG A 21 10.32 -6.81 -10.91
C ARG A 21 10.87 -5.54 -10.26
N GLY A 22 10.00 -4.73 -9.64
CA GLY A 22 10.37 -3.46 -9.03
C GLY A 22 11.32 -3.64 -7.83
N VAL A 23 11.02 -4.57 -6.93
CA VAL A 23 11.90 -4.90 -5.80
C VAL A 23 13.26 -5.40 -6.29
N GLY A 24 13.28 -6.20 -7.36
CA GLY A 24 14.53 -6.63 -8.01
C GLY A 24 15.36 -5.48 -8.60
N LEU A 25 14.76 -4.30 -8.81
CA LEU A 25 15.41 -3.07 -9.28
C LEU A 25 15.62 -2.05 -8.16
N GLY A 26 15.30 -2.39 -6.90
CA GLY A 26 15.45 -1.50 -5.74
C GLY A 26 14.29 -0.50 -5.55
N HIS A 27 13.12 -0.76 -6.14
CA HIS A 27 11.93 0.09 -5.93
C HIS A 27 11.16 -0.35 -4.67
N GLU A 28 10.69 0.62 -3.89
CA GLU A 28 9.82 0.38 -2.74
C GLU A 28 8.35 0.22 -3.15
N VAL A 29 7.57 -0.44 -2.29
CA VAL A 29 6.14 -0.65 -2.47
C VAL A 29 5.43 -0.21 -1.20
N PHE A 30 4.50 0.73 -1.34
CA PHE A 30 3.71 1.26 -0.24
C PHE A 30 2.24 0.86 -0.37
N ASP A 31 1.65 0.43 0.74
CA ASP A 31 0.24 0.09 0.85
C ASP A 31 -0.53 1.20 1.56
N LEU A 32 -1.69 1.55 1.00
CA LEU A 32 -2.65 2.51 1.58
C LEU A 32 -4.03 1.84 1.65
N LEU A 33 -4.62 1.81 2.83
CA LEU A 33 -5.96 1.28 3.06
C LEU A 33 -6.86 2.40 3.60
N TYR A 34 -8.02 2.57 2.97
CA TYR A 34 -9.02 3.56 3.38
C TYR A 34 -10.35 2.87 3.62
N GLN A 35 -11.04 3.30 4.68
CA GLN A 35 -12.44 2.97 4.89
C GLN A 35 -13.28 4.12 4.36
N ARG A 36 -14.36 3.80 3.63
CA ARG A 36 -15.35 4.81 3.27
C ARG A 36 -16.02 5.32 4.55
N MET A 37 -15.93 6.62 4.78
CA MET A 37 -16.73 7.30 5.80
C MET A 37 -18.01 7.81 5.13
N ASP A 38 -19.16 7.50 5.71
CA ASP A 38 -20.40 8.11 5.26
C ASP A 38 -20.45 9.56 5.74
N SER A 39 -20.74 10.47 4.80
CA SER A 39 -20.78 11.92 5.03
C SER A 39 -22.13 12.42 5.56
N HIS A 40 -23.08 11.52 5.82
CA HIS A 40 -24.40 11.84 6.31
C HIS A 40 -24.51 11.45 7.79
N SER A 41 -24.04 12.35 8.67
CA SER A 41 -24.46 12.44 10.08
C SER A 41 -25.10 13.78 10.31
#